data_AF-A0A4Q7FXH4-F1
#
_entry.id   AF-A0A4Q7FXH4-F1
#
_cell.length_a   1.000
_cell.length_b   1.000
_cell.length_c   1.000
_cell.angle_alpha   90.00
_cell.angle_beta   90.00
_cell.angle_gamma   90.00
#
_symmetry.space_group_name_H-M   'P 1'
#
loop_
_entity.id
_entity.type
_entity.pdbx_description
1 polymer ?
#
loop_
_entity_poly.entity_id
_entity_poly.type
_entity_poly.pdbx_seq_one_letter_code
_entity_poly.pdbx_strand_id
1 'polypeptide(L)' 'MSQLFYPAFLRVFSRLNAGERLVFAHEKILQALSMRNPAEARSWMDKHIVDFRRGYELANFDIEAPVGWSQRPA' A
#
# COMPACT_ATOMS: atom_id res chain seq x y z
N MET A 1 -10.81 6.47 8.12
CA MET A 1 -10.61 5.37 7.14
C MET A 1 -9.25 4.68 7.24
N SER A 2 -8.21 5.26 7.86
CA SER A 2 -6.85 4.69 7.83
C SER A 2 -6.48 3.73 8.98
N GLN A 3 -7.41 3.50 9.93
CA GLN A 3 -7.17 2.72 11.14
C GLN A 3 -6.86 1.24 10.89
N LEU A 4 -7.34 0.67 9.76
CA LEU A 4 -7.04 -0.71 9.38
C LEU A 4 -5.85 -0.81 8.42
N PHE A 5 -5.66 0.20 7.57
CA PHE A 5 -4.60 0.17 6.57
C PHE A 5 -3.20 0.37 7.18
N TYR A 6 -3.01 1.37 8.04
CA TYR A 6 -1.67 1.67 8.56
C TYR A 6 -1.04 0.55 9.40
N PRO A 7 -1.78 -0.12 10.32
CA PRO A 7 -1.22 -1.27 11.05
C PRO A 7 -0.76 -2.39 10.10
N ALA A 8 -1.57 -2.70 9.09
CA ALA A 8 -1.24 -3.68 8.07
C ALA A 8 -0.01 -3.25 7.24
N PHE A 9 0.05 -1.98 6.85
CA PHE A 9 1.15 -1.43 6.07
C PHE A 9 2.49 -1.46 6.80
N LEU A 10 2.53 -0.99 8.05
CA LEU A 10 3.74 -0.97 8.87
C LEU A 10 4.31 -2.39 9.06
N ARG A 11 3.45 -3.41 9.11
CA ARG A 11 3.88 -4.80 9.24
C ARG A 11 4.74 -5.26 8.06
N VAL A 12 4.33 -4.97 6.83
CA VAL A 12 5.09 -5.29 5.61
C VAL A 12 6.37 -4.47 5.53
N PHE A 13 6.26 -3.17 5.81
CA PHE A 13 7.39 -2.26 5.76
C PHE A 13 8.49 -2.59 6.77
N SER A 14 8.16 -3.26 7.88
CA SER A 14 9.15 -3.73 8.87
C SER A 14 10.02 -4.90 8.39
N ARG A 15 9.57 -5.65 7.36
CA ARG A 15 10.25 -6.85 6.85
C ARG A 15 10.87 -6.68 5.47
N LEU A 16 10.31 -5.80 4.64
CA LEU A 16 10.75 -5.61 3.25
C LEU A 16 11.21 -4.18 3.02
N ASN A 17 12.37 -4.02 2.38
CA ASN A 17 12.77 -2.72 1.84
C ASN A 17 11.99 -2.45 0.54
N ALA A 18 10.81 -1.84 0.68
CA ALA A 18 9.89 -1.52 -0.43
C ALA A 18 9.73 -0.01 -0.66
N GLY A 19 10.50 0.84 0.04
CA GLY A 19 10.33 2.29 0.02
C GLY A 19 10.49 2.92 -1.36
N GLU A 20 11.49 2.48 -2.13
CA GLU A 20 11.72 2.99 -3.48
C GLU A 20 10.54 2.68 -4.42
N ARG A 21 10.03 1.44 -4.39
CA ARG A 21 8.86 1.04 -5.19
C ARG A 21 7.59 1.79 -4.78
N LEU A 22 7.42 2.04 -3.48
CA LEU A 22 6.31 2.83 -2.95
C LEU A 22 6.34 4.26 -3.50
N VAL A 23 7.48 4.95 -3.38
CA VAL A 23 7.65 6.32 -3.87
C VAL A 23 7.41 6.37 -5.38
N PHE A 24 8.01 5.44 -6.14
CA PHE A 24 7.84 5.37 -7.59
C PHE A 24 6.38 5.21 -8.01
N ALA A 25 5.61 4.34 -7.35
CA ALA A 25 4.19 4.17 -7.65
C ALA A 25 3.39 5.46 -7.39
N HIS A 26 3.66 6.14 -6.27
CA HIS A 26 3.03 7.41 -5.93
C HIS A 26 3.39 8.53 -6.93
N GLU A 27 4.65 8.62 -7.37
CA GLU A 27 5.08 9.56 -8.39
C GLU A 27 4.31 9.37 -9.70
N LYS A 28 4.13 8.12 -10.14
CA LYS A 28 3.38 7.80 -11.37
C LYS A 28 1.89 8.14 -11.27
N ILE A 29 1.27 7.87 -10.12
CA ILE A 29 -0.11 8.25 -9.85
C ILE A 29 -0.25 9.78 -9.89
N LEU A 30 0.64 10.50 -9.20
CA LEU A 30 0.63 11.96 -9.17
C LEU A 30 0.83 12.56 -10.55
N GLN A 31 1.76 12.01 -11.35
CA GLN A 31 1.99 12.44 -12.72
C GLN A 31 0.71 12.28 -13.57
N ALA A 32 0.07 11.12 -13.52
CA ALA A 32 -1.15 10.85 -14.28
C ALA A 32 -2.32 11.76 -13.87
N LEU A 33 -2.49 12.01 -12.57
CA LEU A 33 -3.47 12.96 -12.05
C LEU A 33 -3.19 14.39 -12.52
N SER A 34 -1.92 14.81 -12.52
CA SER A 34 -1.51 16.15 -12.98
C SER A 34 -1.80 16.35 -14.47
N MET A 35 -1.68 15.29 -15.26
CA MET A 35 -2.05 15.27 -16.69
C MET A 35 -3.55 15.06 -16.92
N ARG A 36 -4.37 14.96 -15.86
CA ARG A 36 -5.80 14.64 -15.91
C ARG A 36 -6.09 13.37 -16.73
N ASN A 37 -5.22 12.36 -16.61
CA ASN A 37 -5.35 11.07 -17.27
C ASN A 37 -5.93 10.01 -16.30
N PRO A 38 -7.26 9.86 -16.22
CA PRO A 38 -7.89 8.95 -15.25
C PRO A 38 -7.58 7.48 -15.52
N ALA A 39 -7.37 7.10 -16.80
CA ALA A 39 -7.06 5.72 -17.16
C ALA A 39 -5.67 5.31 -16.64
N GLU A 40 -4.68 6.18 -16.81
CA GLU A 40 -3.32 5.92 -16.34
C GLU A 40 -3.23 5.98 -14.81
N ALA A 41 -3.91 6.94 -14.19
CA ALA A 41 -3.98 7.03 -12.72
C ALA A 41 -4.58 5.76 -12.13
N ARG A 42 -5.66 5.23 -12.73
CA ARG A 42 -6.27 3.96 -12.33
C ARG A 42 -5.31 2.79 -12.51
N SER A 43 -4.66 2.67 -13.66
CA SER A 43 -3.72 1.57 -13.92
C SER A 43 -2.57 1.54 -12.91
N TRP A 44 -2.00 2.71 -12.56
CA TRP A 44 -0.96 2.77 -11.54
C TRP A 44 -1.47 2.50 -10.13
N MET A 45 -2.69 2.92 -9.81
CA MET A 45 -3.32 2.57 -8.53
C MET A 45 -3.56 1.05 -8.40
N ASP A 46 -4.05 0.40 -9.46
CA ASP A 46 -4.26 -1.05 -9.47
C ASP A 46 -2.94 -1.80 -9.27
N LYS A 47 -1.88 -1.38 -9.98
CA LYS A 47 -0.52 -1.92 -9.79
C LYS A 47 -0.02 -1.71 -8.37
N HIS A 48 -0.25 -0.53 -7.80
CA HIS A 48 0.18 -0.18 -6.44
C HIS A 48 -0.48 -1.08 -5.38
N ILE A 49 -1.79 -1.34 -5.51
CA ILE A 49 -2.52 -2.25 -4.60
C ILE A 49 -2.05 -3.70 -4.76
N VAL A 50 -1.83 -4.16 -6.00
CA VAL A 50 -1.32 -5.52 -6.25
C VAL A 50 0.09 -5.70 -5.68
N ASP A 51 0.96 -4.69 -5.80
CA ASP A 51 2.31 -4.73 -5.22
C ASP A 51 2.27 -4.83 -3.69
N PHE A 52 1.35 -4.10 -3.05
CA PHE A 52 1.13 -4.23 -1.60
C PHE A 52 0.74 -5.66 -1.19
N ARG A 53 -0.19 -6.29 -1.91
CA ARG A 53 -0.60 -7.69 -1.67
C ARG A 53 0.58 -8.66 -1.85
N ARG A 54 1.39 -8.47 -2.89
CA ARG A 54 2.62 -9.26 -3.10
C ARG A 54 3.63 -9.07 -1.96
N GLY A 55 3.74 -7.86 -1.42
CA GLY A 55 4.56 -7.58 -0.24
C GLY A 55 4.13 -8.41 0.98
N TYR A 56 2.82 -8.60 1.17
CA TYR A 56 2.27 -9.49 2.20
C TYR A 56 2.69 -10.95 1.99
N GLU A 57 2.52 -11.45 0.77
CA GLU A 57 2.90 -12.82 0.39
C GLU A 57 4.41 -13.06 0.59
N LEU A 58 5.26 -12.13 0.13
CA LEU A 58 6.71 -12.20 0.27
C LEU A 58 7.21 -12.08 1.72
N ALA A 59 6.49 -11.34 2.56
CA ALA A 59 6.77 -11.24 3.98
C ALA A 59 6.25 -12.45 4.79
N ASN A 60 5.65 -13.44 4.10
CA ASN A 60 5.03 -14.62 4.67
C ASN A 60 3.93 -14.28 5.70
N PHE A 61 3.16 -13.24 5.42
CA PHE A 61 2.00 -12.85 6.22
C PHE A 61 0.72 -13.42 5.63
N ASP A 62 -0.16 -13.88 6.51
CA ASP A 62 -1.53 -14.18 6.15
C ASP A 62 -2.31 -12.87 5.98
N ILE A 63 -2.81 -12.63 4.77
CA ILE A 63 -3.59 -11.44 4.42
C ILE A 63 -5.03 -11.50 4.96
N GLU A 64 -5.53 -12.71 5.24
CA GLU A 64 -6.85 -12.94 5.81
C GLU A 64 -6.85 -12.83 7.35
N ALA A 65 -5.66 -12.69 7.95
CA ALA A 65 -5.53 -12.52 9.39
C ALA A 65 -6.18 -11.19 9.83
N PRO A 66 -6.86 -11.18 10.99
CA PRO A 66 -7.44 -9.96 11.53
C PRO A 66 -6.39 -8.85 11.69
N VAL A 67 -6.69 -7.66 11.19
CA VAL A 67 -5.89 -6.48 11.52
C VAL A 67 -6.13 -6.16 12.98
N GLY A 68 -5.07 -6.19 13.79
CA GLY A 68 -5.14 -5.82 15.20
C GLY A 68 -5.72 -4.42 15.35
N TRP A 69 -6.89 -4.32 15.97
CA TRP A 69 -7.50 -3.03 16.28
C TRP A 69 -6.72 -2.39 17.43
N SER A 70 -5.85 -1.44 17.12
CA SER A 70 -5.25 -0.60 18.15
C SER A 70 -6.28 0.43 18.60
N GLN A 71 -6.99 0.13 19.70
CA GLN A 71 -7.60 1.19 20.52
C GLN A 71 -6.44 2.11 20.94
N ARG A 72 -6.32 3.33 20.39
CA ARG A 72 -5.50 4.34 21.06
C ARG A 72 -6.19 4.63 22.40
N PRO A 73 -5.48 4.65 23.55
CA PRO A 73 -6.06 5.13 24.78
C PRO A 73 -6.45 6.61 24.62
N ALA A 74 -7.54 6.98 25.29
CA ALA A 74 -8.12 8.32 25.31
C ALA A 74 -7.12 9.40 25.73
#